data_AF-A0A1S1U305-F1
#
_entry.id   AF-A0A1S1U305-F1
#
_cell.length_a   1.000
_cell.length_b   1.000
_cell.length_c   1.000
_cell.angle_alpha   90.00
_cell.angle_beta   90.00
_cell.angle_gamma   90.00
#
_symmetry.space_group_name_H-M   'P 1'
#
loop_
_entity.id
_entity.type
_entity.pdbx_description
1 polymer ?
#
loop_
_entity_poly.entity_id
_entity_poly.type
_entity_poly.pdbx_seq_one_letter_code
_entity_poly.pdbx_strand_id
1 'polypeptide(L)'
;MKMKRIDVQQRILTAGVILLTVAGLAACGGDKQKKVGQALASVNGEEITALQLNEELQRAGVPAAQQEAASKQLLEALIDRQVVENVALKEKIDRDPKVMQAIERAKALIISQAYMQKKLSGIARPSKAEVEDYFNKHPELFSNRKQFDMRQLLIASKDMNDALKQVIDKSKSLDEVAAWMESNKIGFARGQVSRTTTDLAPELVAKLQSMPKGQLFIINEGERAMLMTIVDIKEVPVKLAAAAPQIEQYLVNTRAKDAAKQEMERLRAAAKIEYLNQPAASAATAASGAASAASASASAAATARGVAGLK
;
A
#
# COMPACT_ATOMS: atom_id res chain seq x y z
N MET A 1 29.93 -31.00 -53.59
CA MET A 1 30.83 -30.55 -54.68
C MET A 1 30.08 -30.69 -55.99
N LYS A 2 30.03 -29.60 -56.77
CA LYS A 2 29.56 -29.46 -58.17
C LYS A 2 28.05 -29.35 -58.45
N MET A 3 27.69 -28.07 -58.54
CA MET A 3 26.59 -27.42 -59.25
C MET A 3 26.89 -27.32 -60.78
N LYS A 4 25.88 -26.87 -61.55
CA LYS A 4 25.77 -26.60 -63.02
C LYS A 4 25.29 -27.79 -63.86
N ARG A 5 24.27 -27.64 -64.72
CA ARG A 5 24.05 -26.60 -65.77
C ARG A 5 22.55 -26.23 -65.82
N ILE A 6 22.13 -24.97 -65.63
CA ILE A 6 21.92 -23.89 -66.64
C ILE A 6 21.53 -24.41 -68.03
N ASP A 7 20.26 -24.22 -68.38
CA ASP A 7 19.83 -23.96 -69.75
C ASP A 7 18.99 -22.67 -69.76
N VAL A 8 19.48 -21.71 -70.54
CA VAL A 8 18.91 -20.39 -70.83
C VAL A 8 18.89 -20.34 -72.34
N GLN A 9 17.71 -20.25 -72.96
CA GLN A 9 17.40 -19.75 -74.32
C GLN A 9 15.90 -20.11 -74.54
N GLN A 10 14.99 -19.30 -75.06
CA GLN A 10 15.07 -18.11 -75.88
C GLN A 10 13.63 -17.58 -76.08
N ARG A 11 13.48 -16.23 -76.09
CA ARG A 11 12.70 -15.44 -77.08
C ARG A 11 11.15 -15.49 -77.02
N ILE A 12 10.36 -14.44 -77.27
CA ILE A 12 10.52 -13.01 -77.63
C ILE A 12 9.10 -12.41 -77.69
N LEU A 13 8.95 -11.12 -77.35
CA LEU A 13 7.93 -10.11 -77.74
C LEU A 13 6.42 -10.42 -77.81
N THR A 14 5.60 -9.61 -77.11
CA THR A 14 4.63 -8.59 -77.62
C THR A 14 3.72 -8.15 -76.45
N ALA A 15 3.81 -6.92 -75.91
CA ALA A 15 3.26 -5.64 -76.37
C ALA A 15 1.71 -5.55 -76.42
N GLY A 16 1.12 -5.07 -75.31
CA GLY A 16 0.03 -4.09 -75.17
C GLY A 16 -1.31 -4.23 -75.89
N VAL A 17 -2.44 -4.16 -75.14
CA VAL A 17 -3.64 -3.35 -75.45
C VAL A 17 -4.40 -3.02 -74.15
N ILE A 18 -4.63 -1.73 -73.92
CA ILE A 18 -5.59 -1.14 -72.98
C ILE A 18 -6.99 -1.24 -73.60
N LEU A 19 -7.98 -1.76 -72.87
CA LEU A 19 -9.39 -1.53 -73.19
C LEU A 19 -10.18 -1.08 -71.96
N LEU A 20 -10.53 0.21 -71.98
CA LEU A 20 -11.56 0.83 -71.15
C LEU A 20 -12.93 0.20 -71.45
N THR A 21 -13.63 -0.27 -70.41
CA THR A 21 -15.09 -0.41 -70.43
C THR A 21 -15.66 0.14 -69.12
N VAL A 22 -16.25 1.34 -69.24
CA VAL A 22 -17.15 1.95 -68.26
C VAL A 22 -18.57 1.54 -68.66
N ALA A 23 -19.30 0.89 -67.74
CA ALA A 23 -20.73 1.12 -67.44
C ALA A 23 -21.33 -0.08 -66.70
N GLY A 24 -21.80 0.17 -65.48
CA GLY A 24 -22.56 -0.78 -64.68
C GLY A 24 -23.01 -0.10 -63.39
N LEU A 25 -24.08 0.70 -63.49
CA LEU A 25 -24.80 1.28 -62.36
C LEU A 25 -25.22 0.16 -61.39
N ALA A 26 -24.58 0.10 -60.23
CA ALA A 26 -25.14 -0.53 -59.04
C ALA A 26 -25.75 0.56 -58.16
N ALA A 27 -27.05 0.74 -58.29
CA ALA A 27 -27.85 1.38 -57.27
C ALA A 27 -27.80 0.54 -55.99
N CYS A 28 -27.22 1.10 -54.93
CA CYS A 28 -27.55 0.82 -53.54
C CYS A 28 -27.15 2.05 -52.72
N GLY A 29 -28.01 3.07 -52.78
CA GLY A 29 -28.11 4.02 -51.68
C GLY A 29 -28.65 3.29 -50.46
N GLY A 30 -28.05 3.55 -49.30
CA GLY A 30 -28.49 3.05 -48.01
C GLY A 30 -27.74 1.80 -47.56
N ASP A 31 -26.57 2.00 -46.94
CA ASP A 31 -26.36 1.48 -45.59
C ASP A 31 -25.07 2.05 -44.95
N LYS A 32 -25.27 3.08 -44.13
CA LYS A 32 -24.41 3.33 -42.97
C LYS A 32 -25.25 3.23 -41.69
N GLN A 33 -26.02 2.16 -41.54
CA GLN A 33 -26.33 1.68 -40.19
C GLN A 33 -25.09 0.96 -39.61
N LYS A 34 -24.12 1.74 -39.13
CA LYS A 34 -23.18 1.23 -38.12
C LYS A 34 -23.76 1.59 -36.76
N LYS A 35 -24.29 0.59 -36.05
CA LYS A 35 -24.99 0.64 -34.74
C LYS A 35 -24.64 1.88 -33.87
N VAL A 36 -25.42 2.95 -34.07
CA VAL A 36 -25.45 4.26 -33.36
C VAL A 36 -26.08 4.13 -31.95
N GLY A 37 -25.95 2.97 -31.30
CA GLY A 37 -26.85 2.59 -30.19
C GLY A 37 -26.57 3.22 -28.83
N GLN A 38 -25.44 3.90 -28.65
CA GLN A 38 -25.02 4.41 -27.34
C GLN A 38 -24.32 5.79 -27.39
N ALA A 39 -24.25 6.44 -28.55
CA ALA A 39 -23.72 7.80 -28.63
C ALA A 39 -24.74 8.81 -28.07
N LEU A 40 -24.29 9.68 -27.17
CA LEU A 40 -25.09 10.73 -26.54
C LEU A 40 -24.78 12.11 -27.12
N ALA A 41 -23.55 12.33 -27.59
CA ALA A 41 -23.12 13.55 -28.27
C ALA A 41 -21.97 13.23 -29.24
N SER A 42 -21.71 14.13 -30.18
CA SER A 42 -20.55 14.05 -31.08
C SER A 42 -19.86 15.40 -31.15
N VAL A 43 -18.55 15.44 -30.90
CA VAL A 43 -17.73 16.65 -30.93
C VAL A 43 -16.66 16.46 -32.01
N ASN A 44 -16.79 17.18 -33.13
CA ASN A 44 -15.89 17.06 -34.30
C ASN A 44 -15.76 15.64 -34.88
N GLY A 45 -16.80 14.81 -34.72
CA GLY A 45 -16.84 13.43 -35.20
C GLY A 45 -16.36 12.38 -34.19
N GLU A 46 -15.95 12.80 -32.99
CA GLU A 46 -15.70 11.90 -31.86
C GLU A 46 -16.96 11.76 -31.01
N GLU A 47 -17.40 10.51 -30.80
CA GLU A 47 -18.65 10.19 -30.09
C GLU A 47 -18.42 10.08 -28.58
N ILE A 48 -19.25 10.80 -27.81
CA ILE A 48 -19.38 10.61 -26.36
C ILE A 48 -20.49 9.61 -26.11
N THR A 49 -20.23 8.57 -25.34
CA THR A 49 -21.12 7.42 -25.20
C THR A 49 -21.80 7.31 -23.84
N ALA A 50 -22.92 6.59 -23.78
CA ALA A 50 -23.62 6.25 -22.55
C ALA A 50 -22.77 5.44 -21.58
N LEU A 51 -21.81 4.65 -22.09
CA LEU A 51 -20.85 3.92 -21.26
C LEU A 51 -19.94 4.89 -20.49
N GLN A 52 -19.34 5.86 -21.18
CA GLN A 52 -18.49 6.87 -20.55
C GLN A 52 -19.25 7.68 -19.50
N LEU A 53 -20.48 8.11 -19.82
CA LEU A 53 -21.32 8.82 -18.86
C LEU A 53 -21.62 7.96 -17.61
N ASN A 54 -21.93 6.68 -17.81
CA ASN A 54 -22.19 5.77 -16.70
C ASN A 54 -20.93 5.50 -15.85
N GLU A 55 -19.75 5.38 -16.46
CA GLU A 55 -18.49 5.26 -15.72
C GLU A 55 -18.21 6.49 -14.85
N GLU A 56 -18.47 7.70 -15.36
CA GLU A 56 -18.32 8.94 -14.58
C GLU A 56 -19.36 9.02 -13.44
N LEU A 57 -20.62 8.63 -13.68
CA LEU A 57 -21.65 8.58 -12.65
C LEU A 57 -21.28 7.60 -11.52
N GLN A 58 -20.75 6.42 -11.88
CA GLN A 58 -20.29 5.43 -10.92
C GLN A 58 -19.09 5.94 -10.14
N ARG A 59 -18.13 6.57 -10.81
CA ARG A 59 -16.95 7.17 -10.16
C ARG A 59 -17.33 8.29 -9.20
N ALA A 60 -18.31 9.12 -9.56
CA ALA A 60 -18.79 10.22 -8.73
C ALA A 60 -19.69 9.77 -7.56
N GLY A 61 -20.06 8.48 -7.50
CA GLY A 61 -20.88 7.94 -6.42
C GLY A 61 -22.29 8.53 -6.35
N VAL A 62 -22.86 8.92 -7.50
CA VAL A 62 -24.13 9.65 -7.55
C VAL A 62 -25.30 8.75 -7.13
N PRO A 63 -26.11 9.13 -6.11
CA PRO A 63 -27.29 8.39 -5.71
C PRO A 63 -28.35 8.34 -6.82
N ALA A 64 -29.11 7.24 -6.89
CA ALA A 64 -30.13 7.01 -7.93
C ALA A 64 -31.12 8.19 -8.10
N ALA A 65 -31.55 8.80 -6.99
CA ALA A 65 -32.48 9.93 -6.99
C ALA A 65 -31.94 11.20 -7.68
N GLN A 66 -30.63 11.33 -7.84
CA GLN A 66 -29.98 12.49 -8.44
C GLN A 66 -29.37 12.18 -9.81
N GLN A 67 -29.48 10.93 -10.28
CA GLN A 67 -28.84 10.48 -11.50
C GLN A 67 -29.27 11.27 -12.73
N GLU A 68 -30.55 11.63 -12.87
CA GLU A 68 -31.00 12.36 -14.08
C GLU A 68 -30.37 13.76 -14.18
N ALA A 69 -30.35 14.51 -13.07
CA ALA A 69 -29.75 15.84 -13.04
C ALA A 69 -28.22 15.77 -13.20
N ALA A 70 -27.57 14.85 -12.49
CA ALA A 70 -26.12 14.64 -12.59
C ALA A 70 -25.70 14.13 -13.97
N SER A 71 -26.52 13.31 -14.63
CA SER A 71 -26.26 12.80 -15.99
C SER A 71 -26.15 13.94 -16.99
N LYS A 72 -27.08 14.91 -16.94
CA LYS A 72 -27.04 16.09 -17.82
C LYS A 72 -25.77 16.89 -17.59
N GLN A 73 -25.43 17.18 -16.33
CA GLN A 73 -24.24 17.95 -15.98
C GLN A 73 -22.92 17.24 -16.36
N LEU A 74 -22.83 15.93 -16.11
CA LEU A 74 -21.64 15.14 -16.47
C LEU A 74 -21.51 14.97 -17.98
N LEU A 75 -22.62 14.87 -18.72
CA LEU A 75 -22.58 14.84 -20.18
C LEU A 75 -22.02 16.15 -20.73
N GLU A 76 -22.49 17.31 -20.25
CA GLU A 76 -21.93 18.61 -20.64
C GLU A 76 -20.44 18.71 -20.27
N ALA A 77 -20.03 18.25 -19.09
CA ALA A 77 -18.62 18.22 -18.70
C ALA A 77 -17.77 17.30 -19.58
N LEU A 78 -18.32 16.18 -20.07
CA LEU A 78 -17.66 15.30 -21.04
C LEU A 78 -17.52 15.99 -22.40
N ILE A 79 -18.55 16.74 -22.83
CA ILE A 79 -18.51 17.55 -24.07
C ILE A 79 -17.42 18.61 -23.97
N ASP A 80 -17.41 19.39 -22.89
CA ASP A 80 -16.40 20.44 -22.66
C ASP A 80 -14.99 19.86 -22.64
N ARG A 81 -14.79 18.72 -21.95
CA ARG A 81 -13.51 18.01 -21.93
C ARG A 81 -13.07 17.61 -23.34
N GLN A 82 -13.99 17.05 -24.13
CA GLN A 82 -13.71 16.63 -25.51
C GLN A 82 -13.38 17.82 -26.43
N VAL A 83 -14.03 18.98 -26.23
CA VAL A 83 -13.70 20.21 -26.96
C VAL A 83 -12.26 20.64 -26.65
N VAL A 84 -11.89 20.67 -25.37
CA VAL A 84 -10.53 21.03 -24.94
C VAL A 84 -9.50 20.03 -25.45
N GLU A 85 -9.79 18.72 -25.37
CA GLU A 85 -8.91 17.66 -25.85
C GLU A 85 -8.66 17.78 -27.36
N ASN A 86 -9.71 18.04 -28.16
CA ASN A 86 -9.59 18.27 -29.59
C ASN A 86 -8.63 19.43 -29.94
N VAL A 87 -8.68 20.52 -29.16
CA VAL A 87 -7.76 21.67 -29.35
C VAL A 87 -6.35 21.30 -28.90
N ALA A 88 -6.21 20.68 -27.73
CA ALA A 88 -4.91 20.26 -27.18
C ALA A 88 -4.17 19.30 -28.14
N LEU A 89 -4.87 18.37 -28.79
CA LEU A 89 -4.30 17.46 -29.78
C LEU A 89 -3.86 18.18 -31.07
N LYS A 90 -4.63 19.18 -31.54
CA LYS A 90 -4.23 20.02 -32.68
C LYS A 90 -2.97 20.83 -32.36
N GLU A 91 -2.87 21.33 -31.14
CA GLU A 91 -1.69 22.04 -30.62
C GLU A 91 -0.54 21.11 -30.21
N LYS A 92 -0.73 19.79 -30.31
CA LYS A 92 0.25 18.75 -29.99
C LYS A 92 0.70 18.77 -28.52
N ILE A 93 -0.17 19.19 -27.61
CA ILE A 93 0.08 19.20 -26.17
C ILE A 93 0.34 17.79 -25.63
N ASP A 94 -0.26 16.77 -26.26
CA ASP A 94 0.00 15.34 -25.98
C ASP A 94 1.44 14.92 -26.25
N ARG A 95 2.18 15.69 -27.06
CA ARG A 95 3.59 15.46 -27.40
C ARG A 95 4.56 16.30 -26.57
N ASP A 96 4.06 17.15 -25.67
CA ASP A 96 4.91 17.86 -24.72
C ASP A 96 5.63 16.83 -23.82
N PRO A 97 6.95 16.94 -23.61
CA PRO A 97 7.70 15.97 -22.81
C PRO A 97 7.16 15.75 -21.39
N LYS A 98 6.64 16.79 -20.74
CA LYS A 98 6.07 16.66 -19.38
C LYS A 98 4.73 15.93 -19.42
N VAL A 99 3.90 16.21 -20.42
CA VAL A 99 2.61 15.52 -20.61
C VAL A 99 2.81 14.05 -20.91
N MET A 100 3.71 13.72 -21.85
CA MET A 100 4.05 12.33 -22.17
C MET A 100 4.56 11.57 -20.94
N GLN A 101 5.45 12.20 -20.15
CA GLN A 101 5.95 11.59 -18.92
C GLN A 101 4.84 11.35 -17.89
N ALA A 102 3.89 12.27 -17.76
CA ALA A 102 2.75 12.12 -16.87
C ALA A 102 1.83 10.97 -17.32
N ILE A 103 1.55 10.86 -18.61
CA ILE A 103 0.75 9.78 -19.20
C ILE A 103 1.41 8.42 -18.95
N GLU A 104 2.69 8.27 -19.25
CA GLU A 104 3.39 6.98 -19.06
C GLU A 104 3.49 6.61 -17.57
N ARG A 105 3.65 7.59 -16.67
CA ARG A 105 3.59 7.35 -15.23
C ARG A 105 2.20 6.87 -14.80
N ALA A 106 1.15 7.53 -15.25
CA ALA A 106 -0.23 7.16 -14.92
C ALA A 106 -0.57 5.76 -15.44
N LYS A 107 -0.19 5.46 -16.69
CA LYS A 107 -0.35 4.15 -17.31
C LYS A 107 0.37 3.05 -16.53
N ALA A 108 1.64 3.26 -16.16
CA ALA A 108 2.40 2.30 -15.36
C ALA A 108 1.73 2.05 -13.99
N LEU A 109 1.24 3.11 -13.34
CA LEU A 109 0.52 2.99 -12.07
C LEU A 109 -0.78 2.20 -12.22
N ILE A 110 -1.61 2.52 -13.21
CA ILE A 110 -2.88 1.83 -13.45
C ILE A 110 -2.65 0.34 -13.72
N ILE A 111 -1.70 0.01 -14.60
CA ILE A 111 -1.41 -1.38 -14.96
C ILE A 111 -0.90 -2.17 -13.76
N SER A 112 0.05 -1.61 -13.00
CA SER A 112 0.60 -2.26 -11.82
C SER A 112 -0.44 -2.48 -10.71
N GLN A 113 -1.31 -1.49 -10.46
CA GLN A 113 -2.42 -1.62 -9.52
C GLN A 113 -3.44 -2.66 -9.98
N ALA A 114 -3.84 -2.63 -11.26
CA ALA A 114 -4.78 -3.60 -11.82
C ALA A 114 -4.26 -5.04 -11.72
N TYR A 115 -2.95 -5.25 -11.95
CA TYR A 115 -2.31 -6.54 -11.74
C TYR A 115 -2.43 -7.02 -10.30
N MET A 116 -2.06 -6.17 -9.33
CA MET A 116 -2.13 -6.52 -7.92
C MET A 116 -3.58 -6.74 -7.46
N GLN A 117 -4.52 -5.90 -7.87
CA GLN A 117 -5.94 -6.06 -7.55
C GLN A 117 -6.47 -7.40 -8.08
N LYS A 118 -6.16 -7.76 -9.34
CA LYS A 118 -6.56 -9.04 -9.91
C LYS A 118 -5.93 -10.23 -9.18
N LYS A 119 -4.68 -10.11 -8.73
CA LYS A 119 -4.00 -11.16 -7.97
C LYS A 119 -4.59 -11.35 -6.58
N LEU A 120 -5.00 -10.25 -5.92
CA LEU A 120 -5.46 -10.24 -4.53
C LEU A 120 -6.99 -10.37 -4.38
N SER A 121 -7.77 -10.22 -5.46
CA SER A 121 -9.24 -10.28 -5.41
C SER A 121 -9.81 -11.64 -5.01
N GLY A 122 -9.01 -12.71 -5.13
CA GLY A 122 -9.41 -14.08 -4.78
C GLY A 122 -9.10 -14.51 -3.34
N ILE A 123 -8.67 -13.59 -2.47
CA ILE A 123 -8.32 -13.95 -1.09
C ILE A 123 -9.58 -14.37 -0.33
N ALA A 124 -9.59 -15.64 0.08
CA ALA A 124 -10.68 -16.20 0.85
C ALA A 124 -10.86 -15.44 2.18
N ARG A 125 -12.13 -15.23 2.56
CA ARG A 125 -12.45 -14.69 3.88
C ARG A 125 -11.99 -15.66 4.98
N PRO A 126 -11.57 -15.15 6.14
CA PRO A 126 -11.31 -15.97 7.32
C PRO A 126 -12.55 -16.78 7.69
N SER A 127 -12.34 -18.04 8.06
CA SER A 127 -13.39 -18.88 8.63
C SER A 127 -13.69 -18.48 10.08
N LYS A 128 -14.85 -18.86 10.59
CA LYS A 128 -15.22 -18.62 12.00
C LYS A 128 -14.20 -19.24 12.97
N ALA A 129 -13.67 -20.42 12.63
CA ALA A 129 -12.65 -21.11 13.42
C ALA A 129 -11.35 -20.31 13.52
N GLU A 130 -10.94 -19.64 12.44
CA GLU A 130 -9.74 -18.79 12.44
C GLU A 130 -9.94 -17.50 13.24
N VAL A 131 -11.14 -16.93 13.20
CA VAL A 131 -11.51 -15.77 14.02
C VAL A 131 -11.49 -16.13 15.51
N GLU A 132 -12.04 -17.29 15.86
CA GLU A 132 -12.04 -17.81 17.22
C GLU A 132 -10.62 -18.18 17.70
N ASP A 133 -9.81 -18.82 16.86
CA ASP A 133 -8.41 -19.11 17.15
C ASP A 133 -7.61 -17.83 17.43
N TYR A 134 -7.78 -16.80 16.61
CA TYR A 134 -7.14 -15.50 16.84
C TYR A 134 -7.60 -14.87 18.16
N PHE A 135 -8.91 -14.89 18.45
CA PHE A 135 -9.45 -14.39 19.70
C PHE A 135 -8.83 -15.09 20.93
N ASN A 136 -8.72 -16.41 20.87
CA ASN A 136 -8.19 -17.23 21.96
C ASN A 136 -6.67 -17.08 22.14
N LYS A 137 -5.92 -16.85 21.06
CA LYS A 137 -4.46 -16.63 21.09
C LYS A 137 -4.05 -15.25 21.59
N HIS A 138 -4.98 -14.29 21.59
CA HIS A 138 -4.74 -12.90 21.97
C HIS A 138 -5.66 -12.43 23.12
N PRO A 139 -5.68 -13.13 24.27
CA PRO A 139 -6.58 -12.77 25.36
C PRO A 139 -6.36 -11.34 25.86
N GLU A 140 -5.14 -10.82 25.82
CA GLU A 140 -4.79 -9.45 26.20
C GLU A 140 -5.51 -8.37 25.37
N LEU A 141 -5.88 -8.69 24.12
CA LEU A 141 -6.64 -7.78 23.26
C LEU A 141 -8.15 -7.86 23.53
N PHE A 142 -8.61 -8.97 24.13
CA PHE A 142 -10.03 -9.30 24.23
C PHE A 142 -10.46 -9.71 25.65
N SER A 143 -10.37 -10.99 26.00
CA SER A 143 -10.91 -11.55 27.27
C SER A 143 -10.22 -11.02 28.52
N ASN A 144 -8.94 -10.71 28.42
CA ASN A 144 -8.10 -10.13 29.48
C ASN A 144 -7.79 -8.66 29.20
N ARG A 145 -8.63 -7.99 28.38
CA ARG A 145 -8.45 -6.57 28.08
C ARG A 145 -8.65 -5.75 29.35
N LYS A 146 -7.66 -4.91 29.66
CA LYS A 146 -7.67 -4.01 30.82
C LYS A 146 -7.64 -2.56 30.37
N GLN A 147 -8.23 -1.69 31.15
CA GLN A 147 -8.16 -0.24 31.02
C GLN A 147 -7.35 0.32 32.20
N PHE A 148 -6.32 1.09 31.88
CA PHE A 148 -5.50 1.84 32.81
C PHE A 148 -5.95 3.28 32.80
N ASP A 149 -6.51 3.73 33.92
CA ASP A 149 -6.81 5.14 34.15
C ASP A 149 -5.60 5.75 34.87
N MET A 150 -4.96 6.73 34.24
CA MET A 150 -3.70 7.31 34.68
C MET A 150 -3.82 8.82 34.80
N ARG A 151 -3.14 9.39 35.81
CA ARG A 151 -2.85 10.83 35.88
C ARG A 151 -1.42 11.07 35.44
N GLN A 152 -1.16 12.25 34.90
CA GLN A 152 0.16 12.62 34.41
C GLN A 152 0.47 14.11 34.59
N LEU A 153 1.76 14.40 34.70
CA LEU A 153 2.36 15.72 34.53
C LEU A 153 3.18 15.69 33.25
N LEU A 154 2.84 16.54 32.29
CA LEU A 154 3.58 16.72 31.05
C LEU A 154 4.63 17.80 31.29
N ILE A 155 5.88 17.44 31.09
CA ILE A 155 7.06 18.26 31.36
C ILE A 155 7.87 18.33 30.07
N ALA A 156 8.49 19.47 29.76
CA ALA A 156 9.41 19.51 28.63
C ALA A 156 10.65 18.66 28.96
N SER A 157 11.12 17.82 28.05
CA SER A 157 12.25 16.90 28.31
C SER A 157 13.51 17.63 28.79
N LYS A 158 13.72 18.88 28.35
CA LYS A 158 14.82 19.74 28.80
C LYS A 158 14.76 20.10 30.29
N ASP A 159 13.57 20.10 30.88
CA ASP A 159 13.34 20.44 32.29
C ASP A 159 13.36 19.20 33.20
N MET A 160 13.46 17.98 32.62
CA MET A 160 13.65 16.71 33.33
C MET A 160 15.11 16.51 33.77
N ASN A 161 15.56 17.38 34.68
CA ASN A 161 16.91 17.36 35.23
C ASN A 161 17.07 16.41 36.43
N ASP A 162 18.30 16.24 36.91
CA ASP A 162 18.59 15.29 38.00
C ASP A 162 17.98 15.70 39.34
N ALA A 163 17.80 17.00 39.60
CA ALA A 163 17.11 17.47 40.80
C ALA A 163 15.63 17.04 40.78
N LEU A 164 14.95 17.19 39.64
CA LEU A 164 13.57 16.74 39.48
C LEU A 164 13.46 15.21 39.62
N LYS A 165 14.39 14.44 39.04
CA LYS A 165 14.42 12.98 39.21
C LYS A 165 14.55 12.57 40.68
N GLN A 166 15.46 13.21 41.44
CA GLN A 166 15.61 12.94 42.88
C GLN A 166 14.34 13.25 43.68
N VAL A 167 13.59 14.28 43.29
CA VAL A 167 12.30 14.61 43.91
C VAL A 167 11.27 13.54 43.56
N ILE A 168 11.20 13.11 42.30
CA ILE A 168 10.30 12.04 41.85
C ILE A 168 10.56 10.76 42.64
N ASP A 169 11.82 10.36 42.80
CA ASP A 169 12.21 9.13 43.50
C ASP A 169 11.83 9.14 44.99
N LYS A 170 11.73 10.32 45.60
CA LYS A 170 11.36 10.50 47.02
C LYS A 170 9.86 10.76 47.21
N SER A 171 9.16 11.18 46.16
CA SER A 171 7.76 11.57 46.23
C SER A 171 6.85 10.35 46.12
N LYS A 172 5.71 10.40 46.81
CA LYS A 172 4.69 9.34 46.76
C LYS A 172 3.52 9.68 45.85
N SER A 173 3.43 10.92 45.39
CA SER A 173 2.31 11.39 44.57
C SER A 173 2.75 12.41 43.52
N LEU A 174 1.96 12.54 42.45
CA LEU A 174 2.15 13.59 41.45
C LEU A 174 1.97 14.98 42.06
N ASP A 175 1.13 15.10 43.08
CA ASP A 175 0.81 16.38 43.71
C ASP A 175 2.01 16.94 44.50
N GLU A 176 2.79 16.07 45.16
CA GLU A 176 4.08 16.44 45.79
C GLU A 176 5.10 16.95 44.76
N VAL A 177 5.27 16.22 43.64
CA VAL A 177 6.21 16.62 42.59
C VAL A 177 5.76 17.92 41.93
N ALA A 178 4.46 18.08 41.70
CA ALA A 178 3.89 19.29 41.12
C ALA A 178 4.14 20.51 42.02
N ALA A 179 3.90 20.42 43.32
CA ALA A 179 4.16 21.51 44.27
C ALA A 179 5.65 21.91 44.30
N TRP A 180 6.56 20.92 44.20
CA TRP A 180 7.98 21.20 44.08
C TRP A 180 8.32 21.90 42.75
N MET A 181 7.77 21.44 41.63
CA MET A 181 7.96 22.08 40.31
C MET A 181 7.44 23.52 40.30
N GLU A 182 6.26 23.78 40.88
CA GLU A 182 5.70 25.13 41.02
C GLU A 182 6.65 26.05 41.82
N SER A 183 7.17 25.56 42.94
CA SER A 183 8.13 26.31 43.79
C SER A 183 9.46 26.60 43.08
N ASN A 184 9.88 25.72 42.17
CA ASN A 184 11.11 25.84 41.40
C ASN A 184 10.89 26.46 40.00
N LYS A 185 9.69 26.99 39.72
CA LYS A 185 9.31 27.62 38.45
C LYS A 185 9.52 26.72 37.23
N ILE A 186 9.36 25.40 37.39
CA ILE A 186 9.36 24.43 36.31
C ILE A 186 7.95 24.35 35.74
N GLY A 187 7.80 24.59 34.44
CA GLY A 187 6.51 24.52 33.76
C GLY A 187 6.06 23.09 33.53
N PHE A 188 4.79 22.80 33.82
CA PHE A 188 4.16 21.51 33.51
C PHE A 188 2.67 21.68 33.24
N ALA A 189 2.08 20.68 32.59
CA ALA A 189 0.63 20.57 32.42
C ALA A 189 0.11 19.31 33.11
N ARG A 190 -1.01 19.43 33.84
CA ARG A 190 -1.71 18.29 34.42
C ARG A 190 -2.60 17.64 33.37
N GLY A 191 -2.67 16.32 33.36
CA GLY A 191 -3.54 15.57 32.46
C GLY A 191 -4.04 14.27 33.09
N GLN A 192 -5.14 13.77 32.55
CA GLN A 192 -5.64 12.44 32.82
C GLN A 192 -5.83 11.72 31.50
N VAL A 193 -5.45 10.45 31.46
CA VAL A 193 -5.47 9.65 30.25
C VAL A 193 -5.95 8.24 30.59
N SER A 194 -6.80 7.69 29.74
CA SER A 194 -7.21 6.30 29.80
C SER A 194 -6.66 5.56 28.60
N ARG A 195 -6.05 4.40 28.84
CA ARG A 195 -5.49 3.53 27.81
C ARG A 195 -5.87 2.10 28.09
N THR A 196 -6.21 1.36 27.05
CA THR A 196 -6.47 -0.07 27.14
C THR A 196 -5.26 -0.87 26.69
N THR A 197 -5.23 -2.16 27.01
CA THR A 197 -4.15 -3.06 26.59
C THR A 197 -3.95 -3.11 25.06
N THR A 198 -4.98 -2.78 24.29
CA THR A 198 -4.92 -2.67 22.82
C THR A 198 -4.25 -1.39 22.31
N ASP A 199 -4.17 -0.35 23.15
CA ASP A 199 -3.61 0.97 22.77
C ASP A 199 -2.11 1.07 23.04
N LEU A 200 -1.50 0.06 23.66
CA LEU A 200 -0.17 0.09 24.23
C LEU A 200 0.72 -1.02 23.68
N ALA A 201 2.03 -0.79 23.65
CA ALA A 201 2.99 -1.82 23.28
C ALA A 201 3.00 -2.96 24.32
N PRO A 202 3.21 -4.23 23.91
CA PRO A 202 3.17 -5.38 24.82
C PRO A 202 4.09 -5.26 26.04
N GLU A 203 5.30 -4.74 25.85
CA GLU A 203 6.26 -4.53 26.93
C GLU A 203 5.76 -3.53 27.98
N LEU A 204 5.10 -2.45 27.52
CA LEU A 204 4.51 -1.45 28.40
C LEU A 204 3.29 -2.02 29.14
N VAL A 205 2.46 -2.82 28.47
CA VAL A 205 1.34 -3.52 29.12
C VAL A 205 1.84 -4.39 30.25
N ALA A 206 2.85 -5.24 30.01
CA ALA A 206 3.42 -6.12 31.04
C ALA A 206 3.94 -5.31 32.25
N LYS A 207 4.65 -4.20 31.98
CA LYS A 207 5.15 -3.31 33.03
C LYS A 207 4.02 -2.68 33.85
N LEU A 208 3.01 -2.11 33.21
CA LEU A 208 1.88 -1.47 33.89
C LEU A 208 1.04 -2.46 34.70
N GLN A 209 0.90 -3.70 34.23
CA GLN A 209 0.19 -4.76 34.97
C GLN A 209 0.92 -5.19 36.24
N SER A 210 2.26 -5.18 36.22
CA SER A 210 3.08 -5.49 37.40
C SER A 210 3.19 -4.33 38.39
N MET A 211 2.77 -3.13 38.01
CA MET A 211 2.97 -1.92 38.79
C MET A 211 1.83 -1.69 39.80
N PRO A 212 2.15 -1.46 41.09
CA PRO A 212 1.19 -0.98 42.08
C PRO A 212 0.53 0.34 41.67
N LYS A 213 -0.77 0.48 41.99
CA LYS A 213 -1.48 1.75 41.89
C LYS A 213 -0.78 2.81 42.73
N GLY A 214 -0.73 4.05 42.25
CA GLY A 214 -0.06 5.17 42.92
C GLY A 214 1.46 5.23 42.72
N GLN A 215 2.11 4.19 42.17
CA GLN A 215 3.54 4.28 41.86
C GLN A 215 3.78 5.30 40.74
N LEU A 216 4.81 6.13 40.93
CA LEU A 216 5.26 7.10 39.93
C LEU A 216 6.18 6.44 38.90
N PHE A 217 6.03 6.80 37.63
CA PHE A 217 6.91 6.35 36.56
C PHE A 217 7.00 7.39 35.44
N ILE A 218 8.09 7.34 34.67
CA ILE A 218 8.35 8.31 33.60
C ILE A 218 8.26 7.60 32.24
N ILE A 219 7.61 8.24 31.28
CA ILE A 219 7.67 7.91 29.85
C ILE A 219 8.23 9.12 29.11
N ASN A 220 9.29 8.89 28.32
CA ASN A 220 9.88 9.93 27.47
C ASN A 220 9.34 9.78 26.05
N GLU A 221 8.88 10.88 25.47
CA GLU A 221 8.34 10.94 24.12
C GLU A 221 8.89 12.19 23.41
N GLY A 222 10.03 12.02 22.75
CA GLY A 222 10.73 13.12 22.07
C GLY A 222 11.05 14.28 23.02
N GLU A 223 10.54 15.46 22.70
CA GLU A 223 10.75 16.69 23.47
C GLU A 223 9.88 16.81 24.73
N ARG A 224 9.04 15.80 25.02
CA ARG A 224 8.21 15.76 26.23
C ARG A 224 8.56 14.55 27.10
N ALA A 225 8.51 14.76 28.41
CA ALA A 225 8.53 13.72 29.42
C ALA A 225 7.19 13.72 30.16
N MET A 226 6.63 12.53 30.37
CA MET A 226 5.39 12.32 31.10
C MET A 226 5.72 11.62 32.41
N LEU A 227 5.54 12.31 33.53
CA LEU A 227 5.53 11.69 34.84
C LEU A 227 4.11 11.23 35.14
N MET A 228 3.92 9.93 35.34
CA MET A 228 2.61 9.29 35.37
C MET A 228 2.42 8.48 36.64
N THR A 229 1.16 8.22 36.97
CA THR A 229 0.76 7.23 37.97
C THR A 229 -0.52 6.53 37.58
N ILE A 230 -0.64 5.25 37.94
CA ILE A 230 -1.87 4.48 37.75
C ILE A 230 -2.84 4.82 38.87
N VAL A 231 -4.00 5.37 38.51
CA VAL A 231 -5.11 5.63 39.44
C VAL A 231 -5.97 4.39 39.59
N ASP A 232 -6.34 3.78 38.45
CA ASP A 232 -7.19 2.59 38.46
C ASP A 232 -6.85 1.63 37.31
N ILE A 233 -7.16 0.35 37.53
CA ILE A 233 -7.05 -0.70 36.53
C ILE A 233 -8.39 -1.43 36.52
N LYS A 234 -9.11 -1.32 35.40
CA LYS A 234 -10.43 -1.92 35.21
C LYS A 234 -10.36 -3.06 34.21
N GLU A 235 -11.08 -4.13 34.48
CA GLU A 235 -11.30 -5.19 33.49
C GLU A 235 -12.40 -4.75 32.53
N VAL A 236 -12.07 -4.73 31.23
CA VAL A 236 -13.00 -4.30 30.16
C VAL A 236 -13.03 -5.38 29.06
N PRO A 237 -13.39 -6.63 29.41
CA PRO A 237 -13.31 -7.76 28.50
C PRO A 237 -14.23 -7.58 27.28
N VAL A 238 -13.74 -7.98 26.11
CA VAL A 238 -14.52 -7.99 24.88
C VAL A 238 -14.86 -9.43 24.51
N LYS A 239 -16.15 -9.71 24.27
CA LYS A 239 -16.62 -11.04 23.86
C LYS A 239 -16.35 -11.27 22.37
N LEU A 240 -16.15 -12.52 21.98
CA LEU A 240 -15.92 -12.93 20.59
C LEU A 240 -16.94 -12.33 19.61
N ALA A 241 -18.24 -12.37 19.95
CA ALA A 241 -19.29 -11.83 19.09
C ALA A 241 -19.14 -10.32 18.79
N ALA A 242 -18.58 -9.54 19.73
CA ALA A 242 -18.33 -8.11 19.53
C ALA A 242 -17.00 -7.85 18.79
N ALA A 243 -16.00 -8.73 18.97
CA ALA A 243 -14.68 -8.59 18.33
C ALA A 243 -14.62 -9.17 16.91
N ALA A 244 -15.48 -10.14 16.57
CA ALA A 244 -15.41 -10.92 15.34
C ALA A 244 -15.31 -10.07 14.06
N PRO A 245 -16.11 -9.00 13.83
CA PRO A 245 -15.99 -8.20 12.62
C PRO A 245 -14.63 -7.52 12.46
N GLN A 246 -14.04 -7.08 13.58
CA GLN A 246 -12.72 -6.44 13.59
C GLN A 246 -11.60 -7.46 13.34
N ILE A 247 -11.71 -8.64 13.96
CA ILE A 247 -10.77 -9.75 13.74
C ILE A 247 -10.83 -10.22 12.28
N GLU A 248 -12.02 -10.40 11.72
CA GLU A 248 -12.20 -10.76 10.31
C GLU A 248 -11.51 -9.76 9.38
N GLN A 249 -11.76 -8.45 9.59
CA GLN A 249 -11.12 -7.41 8.78
C GLN A 249 -9.60 -7.41 8.93
N TYR A 250 -9.09 -7.59 10.16
CA TYR A 250 -7.66 -7.68 10.42
C TYR A 250 -7.02 -8.87 9.70
N LEU A 251 -7.64 -10.04 9.75
CA LEU A 251 -7.15 -11.24 9.10
C LEU A 251 -7.22 -11.13 7.57
N VAL A 252 -8.26 -10.53 7.00
CA VAL A 252 -8.33 -10.21 5.56
C VAL A 252 -7.18 -9.29 5.14
N ASN A 253 -6.97 -8.20 5.88
CA ASN A 253 -5.91 -7.24 5.58
C ASN A 253 -4.52 -7.87 5.69
N THR A 254 -4.32 -8.72 6.70
CA THR A 254 -3.06 -9.45 6.90
C THR A 254 -2.81 -10.41 5.75
N ARG A 255 -3.79 -11.22 5.37
CA ARG A 255 -3.68 -12.11 4.20
C ARG A 255 -3.40 -11.35 2.92
N ALA A 256 -4.05 -10.21 2.69
CA ALA A 256 -3.80 -9.37 1.53
C ALA A 256 -2.38 -8.82 1.50
N LYS A 257 -1.88 -8.35 2.64
CA LYS A 257 -0.49 -7.89 2.79
C LYS A 257 0.51 -9.00 2.53
N ASP A 258 0.30 -10.18 3.10
CA ASP A 258 1.19 -11.33 2.96
C ASP A 258 1.19 -11.86 1.52
N ALA A 259 0.01 -12.00 0.91
CA ALA A 259 -0.12 -12.39 -0.50
C ALA A 259 0.54 -11.37 -1.45
N ALA A 260 0.40 -10.07 -1.16
CA ALA A 260 1.06 -9.03 -1.94
C ALA A 260 2.58 -9.10 -1.82
N LYS A 261 3.09 -9.31 -0.60
CA LYS A 261 4.53 -9.49 -0.33
C LYS A 261 5.08 -10.70 -1.08
N GLN A 262 4.42 -11.85 -0.96
CA GLN A 262 4.83 -13.09 -1.63
C GLN A 262 4.81 -12.95 -3.15
N GLU A 263 3.79 -12.29 -3.71
CA GLU A 263 3.74 -12.04 -5.15
C GLU A 263 4.88 -11.13 -5.61
N MET A 264 5.20 -10.08 -4.84
CA MET A 264 6.32 -9.20 -5.15
C MET A 264 7.67 -9.92 -5.06
N GLU A 265 7.85 -10.79 -4.07
CA GLU A 265 9.04 -11.65 -3.95
C GLU A 265 9.16 -12.58 -5.17
N ARG A 266 8.07 -13.23 -5.59
CA ARG A 266 8.02 -14.08 -6.78
C ARG A 266 8.36 -13.32 -8.05
N LEU A 267 7.78 -12.13 -8.25
CA LEU A 267 8.03 -11.28 -9.42
C LEU A 267 9.48 -10.81 -9.47
N ARG A 268 10.05 -10.43 -8.32
CA ARG A 268 11.46 -10.05 -8.23
C ARG A 268 12.41 -11.21 -8.49
N ALA A 269 12.11 -12.40 -7.96
CA ALA A 269 12.91 -13.60 -8.20
C ALA A 269 12.91 -14.02 -9.68
N ALA A 270 11.80 -13.77 -10.40
CA ALA A 270 11.68 -14.06 -11.82
C ALA A 270 12.28 -12.96 -12.73
N ALA A 271 12.57 -11.77 -12.19
CA ALA A 271 13.07 -10.64 -12.96
C ALA A 271 14.60 -10.60 -12.94
N LYS A 272 15.20 -10.31 -14.10
CA LYS A 272 16.63 -9.95 -14.18
C LYS A 272 16.79 -8.49 -13.74
N ILE A 273 17.29 -8.29 -12.52
CA ILE A 273 17.46 -6.95 -11.92
C ILE A 273 18.95 -6.62 -11.87
N GLU A 274 19.37 -5.64 -12.67
CA GLU A 274 20.74 -5.11 -12.68
C GLU A 274 20.76 -3.70 -12.09
N TYR A 275 21.63 -3.46 -11.11
CA TYR A 275 21.79 -2.16 -10.46
C TYR A 275 22.98 -1.42 -11.08
N LEU A 276 22.70 -0.47 -11.97
CA LEU A 276 23.74 0.14 -12.81
C LEU A 276 24.53 1.27 -12.12
N ASN A 277 24.05 1.82 -10.99
CA ASN A 277 24.67 2.96 -10.30
C ASN A 277 24.52 2.87 -8.77
N GLN A 278 24.99 1.78 -8.15
CA GLN A 278 24.95 1.65 -6.68
C GLN A 278 26.20 2.24 -6.01
N PRO A 279 26.06 3.14 -5.01
CA PRO A 279 27.08 3.30 -3.98
C PRO A 279 27.25 1.95 -3.25
N ALA A 280 28.49 1.64 -2.84
CA ALA A 280 29.00 0.31 -2.46
C ALA A 280 28.35 -0.44 -1.26
N ALA A 281 27.06 -0.30 -1.00
CA ALA A 281 26.37 -0.91 0.15
C ALA A 281 25.43 -2.10 -0.19
N SER A 282 25.36 -2.54 -1.45
CA SER A 282 24.51 -3.68 -1.85
C SER A 282 25.29 -4.93 -2.27
N ALA A 283 26.62 -4.92 -2.18
CA ALA A 283 27.45 -6.10 -2.39
C ALA A 283 27.45 -7.07 -1.18
N ALA A 284 26.94 -6.64 -0.02
CA ALA A 284 26.99 -7.44 1.21
C ALA A 284 25.94 -8.57 1.28
N THR A 285 24.82 -8.47 0.56
CA THR A 285 23.73 -9.47 0.65
C THR A 285 23.84 -10.59 -0.37
N ALA A 286 24.60 -10.42 -1.46
CA ALA A 286 24.89 -11.49 -2.42
C ALA A 286 26.12 -12.33 -2.03
N ALA A 287 27.05 -11.79 -1.22
CA ALA A 287 28.24 -12.49 -0.76
C ALA A 287 28.04 -13.30 0.55
N SER A 288 26.99 -13.01 1.34
CA SER A 288 26.72 -13.73 2.59
C SER A 288 26.13 -15.13 2.39
N GLY A 289 25.37 -15.35 1.30
CA GLY A 289 24.83 -16.68 0.97
C GLY A 289 25.87 -17.68 0.46
N ALA A 290 26.94 -17.20 -0.18
CA ALA A 290 28.02 -18.05 -0.69
C ALA A 290 29.15 -18.27 0.35
N ALA A 291 29.37 -17.34 1.27
CA ALA A 291 30.38 -17.48 2.33
C ALA A 291 29.93 -18.41 3.47
N SER A 292 28.62 -18.54 3.75
CA SER A 292 28.11 -19.46 4.78
C SER A 292 28.10 -20.93 4.35
N ALA A 293 28.11 -21.23 3.05
CA ALA A 293 28.19 -22.61 2.54
C ALA A 293 29.65 -23.09 2.40
N ALA A 294 30.60 -22.16 2.24
CA ALA A 294 32.03 -22.48 2.14
C ALA A 294 32.72 -22.60 3.52
N SER A 295 32.23 -21.93 4.56
CA SER A 295 32.79 -22.05 5.92
C SER A 295 32.31 -23.30 6.67
N ALA A 296 31.13 -23.83 6.34
CA ALA A 296 30.61 -25.07 6.91
C ALA A 296 31.34 -26.34 6.40
N SER A 297 31.80 -26.33 5.14
CA SER A 297 32.58 -27.45 4.57
C SER A 297 34.07 -27.41 4.96
N ALA A 298 34.64 -26.23 5.22
CA ALA A 298 35.99 -26.07 5.74
C ALA A 298 36.12 -26.43 7.24
N SER A 299 35.08 -26.16 8.05
CA SER A 299 35.07 -26.53 9.48
C SER A 299 35.01 -28.06 9.67
N ALA A 300 34.19 -28.77 8.89
CA ALA A 300 34.12 -30.23 8.96
C ALA A 300 35.42 -30.94 8.51
N ALA A 301 36.17 -30.35 7.57
CA ALA A 301 37.47 -30.89 7.13
C ALA A 301 38.63 -30.55 8.11
N ALA A 302 38.51 -29.49 8.91
CA ALA A 302 39.50 -29.11 9.91
C ALA A 302 39.39 -29.93 11.20
N THR A 303 38.17 -30.30 11.63
CA THR A 303 37.98 -31.15 12.82
C THR A 303 38.44 -32.60 12.59
N ALA A 304 38.36 -33.12 11.36
CA ALA A 304 38.83 -34.47 11.02
C ALA A 304 40.36 -34.61 10.96
N ARG A 305 41.12 -33.50 10.82
CA ARG A 305 42.60 -33.52 10.79
C ARG A 305 43.27 -33.18 12.13
N GLY A 306 42.52 -32.69 13.11
CA GLY A 306 43.04 -32.31 14.43
C GLY A 306 43.19 -33.45 15.44
N VAL A 307 42.67 -34.65 15.16
CA VAL A 307 42.68 -35.80 16.09
C VAL A 307 43.68 -36.92 15.72
N ALA A 308 44.52 -36.72 14.70
CA ALA A 308 45.51 -37.72 14.26
C ALA A 308 46.97 -37.40 14.66
N GLY A 309 47.21 -36.35 15.46
CA GLY A 309 48.56 -35.86 15.80
C GLY A 309 49.00 -35.98 17.26
N LEU A 310 48.25 -36.69 18.11
CA LEU A 310 48.60 -36.91 19.53
C LEU A 310 48.58 -38.41 19.85
N LYS A 311 49.67 -39.07 19.52
CA LYS A 311 50.22 -40.24 20.22
C LYS A 311 51.73 -40.08 20.28
#